data_AF-A0A951GDL6-F1
#
_entry.id   AF-A0A951GDL6-F1
#
_cell.length_a   1.000
_cell.length_b   1.000
_cell.length_c   1.000
_cell.angle_alpha   90.00
_cell.angle_beta   90.00
_cell.angle_gamma   90.00
#
_symmetry.space_group_name_H-M   'P 1'
#
loop_
_entity.id
_entity.type
_entity.pdbx_description
1 polymer ?
#
loop_
_entity_poly.entity_id
_entity_poly.type
_entity_poly.pdbx_seq_one_letter_code
_entity_poly.pdbx_strand_id
1 'polypeptide(L)'
;MAPRAGALPASSPTFPRKRGREGWGSNGEQERAQHCIPVVPGYTYLKDPAEISRRSFALIRAEADLTRFPQALKPLALRLAHAAGDSTILGDLGWSKGAVAAGRRALAAGAPILVDPGMVAAGIKLDPSRIICKLHDPETARQAAAERTTRSAAAAERWRPYLPGAVVAIGNAPTALFRLLELLAQGAPQPALILGFPVGFVGAAEAKAALADFGQGLEFITLHGRRGGSALAAAAVNALALPQ
;
A
#
# COMPACT_ATOMS: atom_id res chain seq x y z
N MET A 1 -24.02 -34.41 -50.73
CA MET A 1 -24.29 -33.13 -51.40
C MET A 1 -24.33 -32.05 -50.33
N ALA A 2 -23.22 -31.33 -50.15
CA ALA A 2 -23.08 -30.27 -49.14
C ALA A 2 -23.44 -28.90 -49.75
N PRO A 3 -24.01 -27.96 -48.98
CA PRO A 3 -23.88 -26.54 -49.26
C PRO A 3 -22.91 -25.84 -48.29
N ARG A 4 -22.46 -24.67 -48.73
CA ARG A 4 -21.17 -24.05 -48.44
C ARG A 4 -21.15 -23.21 -47.15
N ALA A 5 -19.93 -23.10 -46.64
CA ALA A 5 -19.49 -22.22 -45.57
C ALA A 5 -19.56 -20.72 -45.95
N GLY A 6 -19.88 -19.89 -44.94
CA GLY A 6 -19.60 -18.45 -44.93
C GLY A 6 -18.79 -18.12 -43.68
N ALA A 7 -17.50 -17.83 -43.86
CA ALA A 7 -16.56 -17.48 -42.80
C ALA A 7 -16.44 -15.95 -42.68
N LEU A 8 -16.44 -15.46 -41.44
CA LEU A 8 -16.10 -14.07 -41.07
C LEU A 8 -14.56 -13.94 -40.97
N PRO A 9 -13.95 -12.84 -41.45
CA PRO A 9 -12.50 -12.68 -41.38
C PRO A 9 -12.05 -12.18 -40.01
N ALA A 10 -11.26 -13.00 -39.31
CA ALA A 10 -10.43 -12.57 -38.19
C ALA A 10 -9.23 -11.77 -38.72
N SER A 11 -9.10 -10.51 -38.29
CA SER A 11 -7.91 -9.70 -38.54
C SER A 11 -7.11 -9.58 -37.23
N SER A 12 -5.90 -10.12 -37.24
CA SER A 12 -4.86 -9.81 -36.25
C SER A 12 -3.51 -10.05 -36.91
N PRO A 13 -2.72 -9.00 -37.17
CA PRO A 13 -1.46 -9.16 -37.87
C PRO A 13 -0.39 -9.72 -36.92
N THR A 14 0.13 -10.87 -37.33
CA THR A 14 1.36 -11.51 -36.86
C THR A 14 2.56 -10.55 -36.89
N PHE A 15 3.26 -10.42 -35.76
CA PHE A 15 4.58 -9.78 -35.68
C PHE A 15 5.60 -10.52 -36.58
N PRO A 16 6.38 -9.83 -37.43
CA PRO A 16 7.40 -10.50 -38.23
C PRO A 16 8.65 -10.84 -37.40
N ARG A 17 9.09 -12.09 -37.52
CA ARG A 17 10.36 -12.61 -36.98
C ARG A 17 11.55 -12.03 -37.74
N LYS A 18 12.61 -11.63 -37.01
CA LYS A 18 13.94 -11.29 -37.56
C LYS A 18 14.47 -12.44 -38.42
N ARG A 19 14.87 -12.13 -39.66
CA ARG A 19 15.77 -12.96 -40.46
C ARG A 19 16.88 -12.08 -41.04
N GLY A 20 18.08 -12.63 -41.05
CA GLY A 20 19.36 -11.94 -41.21
C GLY A 20 19.73 -11.55 -42.64
N ARG A 21 20.92 -10.95 -42.68
CA ARG A 21 21.69 -10.32 -43.76
C ARG A 21 21.67 -11.02 -45.13
N GLU A 22 21.61 -10.19 -46.17
CA GLU A 22 22.37 -10.13 -47.44
C GLU A 22 21.61 -9.12 -48.34
N GLY A 23 22.17 -8.20 -49.12
CA GLY A 23 23.50 -8.01 -49.70
C GLY A 23 23.58 -6.58 -50.29
N TRP A 24 24.78 -6.18 -50.70
CA TRP A 24 25.11 -4.85 -51.21
C TRP A 24 24.52 -4.56 -52.60
N GLY A 25 24.00 -3.35 -52.77
CA GLY A 25 23.63 -2.76 -54.06
C GLY A 25 23.90 -1.26 -54.02
N SER A 26 24.88 -0.86 -54.83
CA SER A 26 25.47 0.48 -54.93
C SER A 26 24.59 1.48 -55.66
N ASN A 27 24.83 2.75 -55.32
CA ASN A 27 24.59 3.98 -56.09
C ASN A 27 23.18 4.58 -56.05
N GLY A 28 23.11 5.74 -55.40
CA GLY A 28 22.09 6.75 -55.68
C GLY A 28 21.32 7.24 -54.47
N GLU A 29 21.97 7.84 -53.47
CA GLU A 29 21.29 8.67 -52.46
C GLU A 29 22.29 9.52 -51.66
N GLN A 30 23.16 10.24 -52.38
CA GLN A 30 23.84 11.41 -51.84
C GLN A 30 23.01 12.66 -52.20
N GLU A 31 21.82 12.80 -51.62
CA GLU A 31 21.16 14.10 -51.54
C GLU A 31 20.01 14.06 -50.53
N ARG A 32 20.12 14.91 -49.49
CA ARG A 32 19.14 15.17 -48.42
C ARG A 32 19.12 14.21 -47.24
N ALA A 33 20.27 13.99 -46.60
CA ALA A 33 20.28 13.83 -45.15
C ALA A 33 19.94 15.18 -44.49
N GLN A 34 18.66 15.58 -44.54
CA GLN A 34 18.15 16.59 -43.62
C GLN A 34 18.45 16.07 -42.21
N HIS A 35 19.30 16.80 -41.50
CA HIS A 35 19.57 16.60 -40.08
C HIS A 35 18.23 16.62 -39.34
N CYS A 36 17.62 15.45 -39.12
CA CYS A 36 16.51 15.30 -38.21
C CYS A 36 17.06 15.50 -36.81
N ILE A 37 17.15 16.75 -36.37
CA ILE A 37 17.37 17.08 -34.97
C ILE A 37 16.16 16.48 -34.23
N PRO A 38 16.34 15.52 -33.30
CA PRO A 38 15.23 15.01 -32.54
C PRO A 38 14.65 16.15 -31.71
N VAL A 39 13.45 16.61 -32.07
CA VAL A 39 12.68 17.53 -31.24
C VAL A 39 12.27 16.74 -30.01
N VAL A 40 13.00 16.91 -28.91
CA VAL A 40 12.59 16.40 -27.60
C VAL A 40 11.40 17.25 -27.16
N PRO A 41 10.19 16.69 -26.98
CA PRO A 41 9.06 17.46 -26.52
C PRO A 41 9.37 18.08 -25.15
N GLY A 42 9.24 19.41 -25.05
CA GLY A 42 9.34 20.12 -23.77
C GLY A 42 8.00 20.09 -23.04
N TYR A 43 7.95 19.51 -21.84
CA TYR A 43 6.75 19.54 -20.99
C TYR A 43 6.81 20.68 -19.99
N THR A 44 5.69 21.40 -19.81
CA THR A 44 5.53 22.38 -18.75
C THR A 44 4.91 21.71 -17.52
N TYR A 45 5.63 21.69 -16.40
CA TYR A 45 5.15 21.17 -15.13
C TYR A 45 5.79 21.92 -13.97
N LEU A 46 5.14 21.88 -12.81
CA LEU A 46 5.67 22.47 -11.59
C LEU A 46 6.89 21.66 -11.11
N LYS A 47 8.03 22.32 -10.88
CA LYS A 47 9.29 21.68 -10.48
C LYS A 47 9.65 21.82 -9.00
N ASP A 48 8.91 22.65 -8.26
CA ASP A 48 9.12 22.87 -6.82
C ASP A 48 8.35 21.81 -6.00
N PRO A 49 9.04 20.89 -5.29
CA PRO A 49 8.40 19.85 -4.49
C PRO A 49 7.54 20.39 -3.34
N ALA A 50 7.93 21.52 -2.74
CA ALA A 50 7.19 22.13 -1.64
C ALA A 50 5.88 22.70 -2.15
N GLU A 51 5.91 23.39 -3.29
CA GLU A 51 4.72 23.94 -3.93
C GLU A 51 3.79 22.83 -4.46
N ILE A 52 4.34 21.74 -5.02
CA ILE A 52 3.54 20.55 -5.41
C ILE A 52 2.78 20.01 -4.20
N SER A 53 3.49 19.81 -3.08
CA SER A 53 2.90 19.28 -1.85
C SER A 53 1.83 20.22 -1.30
N ARG A 54 2.12 21.53 -1.24
CA ARG A 54 1.19 22.55 -0.76
C ARG A 54 -0.09 22.58 -1.59
N ARG A 55 0.04 22.57 -2.92
CA ARG A 55 -1.12 22.53 -3.84
C ARG A 55 -1.90 21.23 -3.71
N SER A 56 -1.23 20.09 -3.61
CA SER A 56 -1.89 18.79 -3.44
C SER A 56 -2.77 18.76 -2.18
N PHE A 57 -2.24 19.18 -1.02
CA PHE A 57 -3.05 19.22 0.20
C PHE A 57 -4.16 20.29 0.18
N ALA A 58 -3.99 21.38 -0.58
CA ALA A 58 -5.05 22.36 -0.78
C ALA A 58 -6.22 21.77 -1.58
N LEU A 59 -5.93 21.04 -2.67
CA LEU A 59 -6.95 20.36 -3.48
C LEU A 59 -7.69 19.29 -2.67
N ILE A 60 -6.98 18.43 -1.93
CA ILE A 60 -7.61 17.42 -1.09
C ILE A 60 -8.56 18.05 -0.07
N ARG A 61 -8.18 19.19 0.54
CA ARG A 61 -9.04 19.92 1.49
C ARG A 61 -10.28 20.53 0.84
N ALA A 62 -10.22 20.86 -0.45
CA ALA A 62 -11.36 21.38 -1.19
C ALA A 62 -12.33 20.26 -1.61
N GLU A 63 -11.83 19.04 -1.84
CA GLU A 63 -12.64 17.89 -2.26
C GLU A 63 -13.20 17.06 -1.11
N ALA A 64 -12.46 16.95 -0.01
CA ALA A 64 -12.81 16.07 1.11
C ALA A 64 -13.68 16.77 2.16
N ASP A 65 -14.79 16.15 2.53
CA ASP A 65 -15.52 16.52 3.75
C ASP A 65 -14.74 16.04 4.99
N LEU A 66 -14.11 16.99 5.67
CA LEU A 66 -13.37 16.72 6.90
C LEU A 66 -14.16 16.99 8.19
N THR A 67 -15.42 17.43 8.08
CA THR A 67 -16.23 17.83 9.23
C THR A 67 -16.51 16.67 10.19
N ARG A 68 -16.64 15.45 9.64
CA ARG A 68 -16.86 14.22 10.42
C ARG A 68 -15.64 13.75 11.23
N PHE A 69 -14.43 14.25 10.92
CA PHE A 69 -13.22 13.77 11.58
C PHE A 69 -12.87 14.59 12.82
N PRO A 70 -12.49 13.93 13.94
CA PRO A 70 -11.86 14.61 15.06
C PRO A 70 -10.64 15.41 14.61
N GLN A 71 -10.39 16.56 15.23
CA GLN A 71 -9.28 17.44 14.86
C GLN A 71 -7.92 16.72 14.83
N ALA A 72 -7.70 15.80 15.78
CA ALA A 72 -6.48 15.00 15.86
C ALA A 72 -6.31 14.02 14.69
N LEU A 73 -7.39 13.57 14.06
CA LEU A 73 -7.37 12.59 12.97
C LEU A 73 -7.25 13.24 11.58
N LYS A 74 -7.64 14.51 11.43
CA LYS A 74 -7.60 15.24 10.14
C LYS A 74 -6.23 15.20 9.43
N PRO A 75 -5.09 15.40 10.10
CA PRO A 75 -3.79 15.31 9.44
C PRO A 75 -3.50 13.92 8.86
N LEU A 76 -3.93 12.86 9.55
CA LEU A 76 -3.80 11.48 9.08
C LEU A 76 -4.73 11.21 7.90
N ALA A 77 -6.00 11.62 7.98
CA ALA A 77 -6.96 11.50 6.88
C ALA A 77 -6.43 12.17 5.60
N LEU A 78 -5.93 13.41 5.70
CA LEU A 78 -5.34 14.12 4.56
C LEU A 78 -4.13 13.39 3.96
N ARG A 79 -3.27 12.82 4.81
CA ARG A 79 -2.11 12.03 4.36
C ARG A 79 -2.52 10.75 3.65
N LEU A 80 -3.59 10.08 4.11
CA LEU A 80 -4.13 8.90 3.45
C LEU A 80 -4.69 9.25 2.06
N ALA A 81 -5.50 10.30 1.96
CA ALA A 81 -6.05 10.75 0.67
C ALA A 81 -4.93 11.13 -0.32
N HIS A 82 -3.91 11.85 0.17
CA HIS A 82 -2.72 12.18 -0.64
C HIS A 82 -1.98 10.94 -1.11
N ALA A 83 -1.77 9.96 -0.24
CA ALA A 83 -1.07 8.73 -0.58
C ALA A 83 -1.86 7.84 -1.56
N ALA A 84 -3.20 7.87 -1.52
CA ALA A 84 -4.04 7.18 -2.50
C ALA A 84 -4.18 7.93 -3.83
N GLY A 85 -4.00 9.26 -3.82
CA GLY A 85 -4.46 10.11 -4.93
C GLY A 85 -5.98 10.12 -5.08
N ASP A 86 -6.72 9.79 -4.02
CA ASP A 86 -8.18 9.62 -4.02
C ASP A 86 -8.74 10.06 -2.67
N SER A 87 -9.47 11.18 -2.66
CA SER A 87 -10.14 11.73 -1.47
C SER A 87 -11.38 10.92 -1.06
N THR A 88 -11.95 10.12 -1.97
CA THR A 88 -13.16 9.32 -1.69
C THR A 88 -12.89 8.14 -0.76
N ILE A 89 -11.62 7.75 -0.55
CA ILE A 89 -11.27 6.74 0.46
C ILE A 89 -11.70 7.17 1.86
N LEU A 90 -11.81 8.48 2.10
CA LEU A 90 -12.13 9.00 3.41
C LEU A 90 -13.52 8.62 3.88
N GLY A 91 -14.45 8.28 2.98
CA GLY A 91 -15.77 7.75 3.34
C GLY A 91 -15.70 6.41 4.08
N ASP A 92 -14.72 5.57 3.74
CA ASP A 92 -14.57 4.22 4.30
C ASP A 92 -13.63 4.17 5.52
N LEU A 93 -13.08 5.31 5.96
CA LEU A 93 -12.15 5.35 7.08
C LEU A 93 -12.89 5.01 8.39
N GLY A 94 -12.37 4.02 9.13
CA GLY A 94 -12.84 3.61 10.45
C GLY A 94 -11.72 3.72 11.49
N TRP A 95 -12.06 4.07 12.72
CA TRP A 95 -11.09 4.26 13.81
C TRP A 95 -11.73 4.08 15.19
N SER A 96 -10.91 3.71 16.16
CA SER A 96 -11.26 3.76 17.59
C SER A 96 -10.97 5.14 18.20
N LYS A 97 -11.65 5.47 19.31
CA LYS A 97 -11.60 6.82 19.93
C LYS A 97 -10.19 7.27 20.35
N GLY A 98 -9.35 6.35 20.84
CA GLY A 98 -8.01 6.64 21.34
C GLY A 98 -6.90 6.47 20.31
N ALA A 99 -7.20 6.04 19.08
CA ALA A 99 -6.22 5.54 18.12
C ALA A 99 -5.05 6.49 17.86
N VAL A 100 -5.37 7.76 17.55
CA VAL A 100 -4.35 8.77 17.24
C VAL A 100 -3.47 9.04 18.45
N ALA A 101 -4.07 9.15 19.64
CA ALA A 101 -3.33 9.45 20.86
C ALA A 101 -2.44 8.27 21.28
N ALA A 102 -2.95 7.04 21.19
CA ALA A 102 -2.21 5.82 21.50
C ALA A 102 -1.02 5.63 20.53
N GLY A 103 -1.25 5.76 19.23
CA GLY A 103 -0.20 5.67 18.22
C GLY A 103 0.89 6.73 18.38
N ARG A 104 0.50 8.00 18.60
CA ARG A 104 1.45 9.09 18.86
C ARG A 104 2.31 8.83 20.09
N ARG A 105 1.70 8.44 21.21
CA ARG A 105 2.44 8.13 22.44
C ARG A 105 3.41 6.97 22.25
N ALA A 106 2.97 5.88 21.63
CA ALA A 106 3.81 4.73 21.36
C ALA A 106 5.01 5.09 20.47
N LEU A 107 4.76 5.81 19.36
CA LEU A 107 5.83 6.22 18.46
C LEU A 107 6.82 7.20 19.12
N ALA A 108 6.35 8.12 19.94
CA ALA A 108 7.20 9.05 20.70
C ALA A 108 8.03 8.32 21.78
N ALA A 109 7.48 7.27 22.39
CA ALA A 109 8.18 6.43 23.36
C ALA A 109 9.17 5.43 22.75
N GLY A 110 9.39 5.46 21.42
CA GLY A 110 10.33 4.57 20.76
C GLY A 110 9.77 3.16 20.48
N ALA A 111 8.46 2.94 20.58
CA ALA A 111 7.86 1.61 20.37
C ALA A 111 8.24 1.01 19.00
N PRO A 112 8.37 -0.34 18.93
CA PRO A 112 8.62 -1.03 17.68
C PRO A 112 7.42 -0.90 16.71
N ILE A 113 7.72 -0.95 15.42
CA ILE A 113 6.75 -0.87 14.34
C ILE A 113 6.74 -2.22 13.61
N LEU A 114 5.69 -2.99 13.79
CA LEU A 114 5.53 -4.32 13.19
C LEU A 114 4.83 -4.18 11.85
N VAL A 115 5.41 -4.72 10.79
CA VAL A 115 4.88 -4.54 9.42
C VAL A 115 4.78 -5.86 8.65
N ASP A 116 3.77 -6.01 7.79
CA ASP A 116 3.53 -7.25 7.05
C ASP A 116 4.48 -7.47 5.85
N PRO A 117 4.55 -6.66 4.76
CA PRO A 117 5.66 -6.76 3.81
C PRO A 117 6.67 -5.64 3.99
N GLY A 118 7.87 -5.87 3.44
CA GLY A 118 8.93 -4.85 3.38
C GLY A 118 8.53 -3.57 2.62
N MET A 119 7.50 -3.60 1.77
CA MET A 119 7.00 -2.39 1.11
C MET A 119 6.37 -1.40 2.08
N VAL A 120 5.73 -1.87 3.16
CA VAL A 120 5.26 -0.99 4.25
C VAL A 120 6.48 -0.38 4.95
N ALA A 121 7.48 -1.20 5.29
CA ALA A 121 8.73 -0.74 5.91
C ALA A 121 9.40 0.37 5.09
N ALA A 122 9.54 0.17 3.77
CA ALA A 122 10.20 1.11 2.86
C ALA A 122 9.49 2.47 2.75
N GLY A 123 8.19 2.54 3.03
CA GLY A 123 7.43 3.79 3.02
C GLY A 123 7.48 4.56 4.34
N ILE A 124 7.96 3.96 5.42
CA ILE A 124 8.03 4.58 6.75
C ILE A 124 9.31 5.43 6.84
N LYS A 125 9.16 6.67 7.32
CA LYS A 125 10.24 7.69 7.39
C LYS A 125 10.88 7.80 8.78
N LEU A 126 10.53 6.91 9.70
CA LEU A 126 11.12 6.80 11.02
C LEU A 126 12.39 5.95 10.97
N ASP A 127 13.13 5.89 12.09
CA ASP A 127 14.32 5.06 12.23
C ASP A 127 14.04 3.59 11.83
N PRO A 128 14.71 3.06 10.79
CA PRO A 128 14.56 1.68 10.35
C PRO A 128 14.86 0.63 11.43
N SER A 129 15.69 0.95 12.43
CA SER A 129 16.02 0.05 13.54
C SER A 129 14.79 -0.37 14.37
N ARG A 130 13.74 0.46 14.32
CA ARG A 130 12.47 0.24 15.03
C ARG A 130 11.50 -0.63 14.23
N ILE A 131 11.75 -0.86 12.95
CA ILE A 131 10.81 -1.52 12.03
C ILE A 131 11.13 -3.01 11.97
N ILE A 132 10.13 -3.84 12.29
CA ILE A 132 10.27 -5.30 12.30
C ILE A 132 9.35 -5.88 11.23
N CYS A 133 9.96 -6.45 10.19
CA CYS A 133 9.28 -7.22 9.16
C CYS A 133 9.79 -8.67 9.21
N LYS A 134 8.89 -9.63 9.48
CA LYS A 134 9.25 -11.05 9.62
C LYS A 134 8.99 -11.87 8.34
N LEU A 135 8.45 -11.24 7.29
CA LEU A 135 7.99 -11.94 6.08
C LEU A 135 9.09 -12.71 5.34
N HIS A 136 10.31 -12.19 5.37
CA HIS A 136 11.46 -12.75 4.65
C HIS A 136 12.39 -13.60 5.54
N ASP A 137 12.07 -13.77 6.83
CA ASP A 137 12.81 -14.69 7.69
C ASP A 137 12.68 -16.12 7.12
N PRO A 138 13.79 -16.88 6.97
CA PRO A 138 13.73 -18.27 6.52
C PRO A 138 12.81 -19.14 7.39
N GLU A 139 12.79 -18.85 8.69
CA GLU A 139 11.92 -19.54 9.64
C GLU A 139 10.44 -19.28 9.40
N THR A 140 10.06 -18.07 8.98
CA THR A 140 8.67 -17.77 8.59
C THR A 140 8.21 -18.64 7.43
N ALA A 141 9.08 -18.85 6.43
CA ALA A 141 8.75 -19.71 5.30
C ALA A 141 8.60 -21.19 5.72
N ARG A 142 9.49 -21.67 6.60
CA ARG A 142 9.42 -23.02 7.17
C ARG A 142 8.14 -23.24 7.96
N GLN A 143 7.81 -22.30 8.83
CA GLN A 143 6.59 -22.33 9.65
C GLN A 143 5.33 -22.30 8.77
N ALA A 144 5.27 -21.39 7.80
CA ALA A 144 4.13 -21.30 6.87
C ALA A 144 3.86 -22.62 6.13
N ALA A 145 4.92 -23.30 5.68
CA ALA A 145 4.81 -24.60 5.03
C ALA A 145 4.34 -25.70 5.99
N ALA A 146 4.90 -25.76 7.20
CA ALA A 146 4.53 -26.75 8.22
C ALA A 146 3.06 -26.62 8.67
N GLU A 147 2.59 -25.39 8.87
CA GLU A 147 1.24 -25.08 9.32
C GLU A 147 0.22 -24.96 8.17
N ARG A 148 0.66 -25.12 6.91
CA ARG A 148 -0.16 -24.92 5.69
C ARG A 148 -0.89 -23.57 5.68
N THR A 149 -0.19 -22.52 6.10
CA THR A 149 -0.71 -21.14 6.14
C THR A 149 0.09 -20.22 5.22
N THR A 150 -0.35 -18.96 5.13
CA THR A 150 0.38 -17.94 4.36
C THR A 150 1.63 -17.47 5.12
N ARG A 151 2.68 -17.07 4.39
CA ARG A 151 3.87 -16.46 4.99
C ARG A 151 3.55 -15.23 5.85
N SER A 152 2.57 -14.42 5.46
CA SER A 152 2.19 -13.23 6.22
C SER A 152 1.48 -13.57 7.54
N ALA A 153 0.68 -14.65 7.58
CA ALA A 153 0.10 -15.15 8.83
C ALA A 153 1.19 -15.74 9.75
N ALA A 154 2.11 -16.55 9.21
CA ALA A 154 3.24 -17.06 9.97
C ALA A 154 4.17 -15.93 10.47
N ALA A 155 4.35 -14.87 9.68
CA ALA A 155 5.09 -13.68 10.11
C ALA A 155 4.41 -12.99 11.30
N ALA A 156 3.08 -12.91 11.30
CA ALA A 156 2.31 -12.35 12.41
C ALA A 156 2.45 -13.18 13.70
N GLU A 157 2.56 -14.51 13.61
CA GLU A 157 2.87 -15.37 14.77
C GLU A 157 4.17 -14.93 15.46
N ARG A 158 5.18 -14.62 14.65
CA ARG A 158 6.52 -14.25 15.12
C ARG A 158 6.58 -12.83 15.69
N TRP A 159 5.47 -12.08 15.68
CA TRP A 159 5.37 -10.79 16.34
C TRP A 159 5.10 -10.88 17.84
N ARG A 160 4.64 -12.03 18.37
CA ARG A 160 4.28 -12.19 19.80
C ARG A 160 5.25 -11.53 20.79
N PRO A 161 6.59 -11.69 20.68
CA PRO A 161 7.52 -11.11 21.64
C PRO A 161 7.59 -9.58 21.59
N TYR A 162 7.15 -8.98 20.49
CA TYR A 162 7.24 -7.56 20.20
C TYR A 162 5.89 -6.84 20.29
N LEU A 163 4.77 -7.56 20.43
CA LEU A 163 3.43 -6.97 20.48
C LEU A 163 3.21 -5.96 21.60
N PRO A 164 3.66 -6.17 22.86
CA PRO A 164 3.36 -5.27 23.96
C PRO A 164 3.73 -3.80 23.63
N GLY A 165 2.73 -2.94 23.48
CA GLY A 165 2.93 -1.51 23.21
C GLY A 165 3.39 -1.15 21.79
N ALA A 166 3.48 -2.12 20.85
CA ALA A 166 3.89 -1.86 19.48
C ALA A 166 2.85 -1.06 18.67
N VAL A 167 3.30 -0.47 17.56
CA VAL A 167 2.41 -0.05 16.48
C VAL A 167 2.48 -1.08 15.37
N VAL A 168 1.36 -1.75 15.08
CA VAL A 168 1.29 -2.72 14.00
C VAL A 168 0.72 -2.05 12.75
N ALA A 169 1.40 -2.17 11.61
CA ALA A 169 0.95 -1.62 10.33
C ALA A 169 0.87 -2.70 9.26
N ILE A 170 -0.37 -3.06 8.91
CA ILE A 170 -0.67 -4.10 7.94
C ILE A 170 -1.18 -3.45 6.66
N GLY A 171 -0.40 -3.45 5.59
CA GLY A 171 -0.72 -2.79 4.33
C GLY A 171 -1.10 -3.74 3.19
N ASN A 172 -0.84 -5.04 3.30
CA ASN A 172 -1.01 -5.94 2.17
C ASN A 172 -1.85 -7.19 2.49
N ALA A 173 -1.54 -7.94 3.54
CA ALA A 173 -2.04 -9.29 3.73
C ALA A 173 -3.21 -9.33 4.73
N PRO A 174 -4.46 -9.62 4.28
CA PRO A 174 -5.57 -9.82 5.20
C PRO A 174 -5.33 -10.98 6.17
N THR A 175 -4.62 -12.01 5.74
CA THR A 175 -4.27 -13.17 6.58
C THR A 175 -3.34 -12.81 7.74
N ALA A 176 -2.47 -11.80 7.60
CA ALA A 176 -1.69 -11.28 8.73
C ALA A 176 -2.59 -10.61 9.77
N LEU A 177 -3.61 -9.86 9.31
CA LEU A 177 -4.57 -9.20 10.19
C LEU A 177 -5.46 -10.22 10.90
N PHE A 178 -6.03 -11.19 10.18
CA PHE A 178 -6.79 -12.27 10.81
C PHE A 178 -5.95 -13.01 11.86
N ARG A 179 -4.72 -13.40 11.51
CA ARG A 179 -3.86 -14.11 12.46
C ARG A 179 -3.57 -13.27 13.69
N LEU A 180 -3.27 -11.97 13.53
CA LEU A 180 -3.08 -11.08 14.66
C LEU A 180 -4.31 -11.02 15.58
N LEU A 181 -5.53 -10.94 15.03
CA LEU A 181 -6.74 -10.93 15.84
C LEU A 181 -6.94 -12.26 16.59
N GLU A 182 -6.65 -13.40 15.95
CA GLU A 182 -6.66 -14.72 16.63
C GLU A 182 -5.65 -14.77 17.79
N LEU A 183 -4.45 -14.23 17.59
CA LEU A 183 -3.42 -14.13 18.64
C LEU A 183 -3.92 -13.35 19.85
N LEU A 184 -4.54 -12.19 19.59
CA LEU A 184 -5.10 -11.34 20.64
C LEU A 184 -6.26 -12.04 21.36
N ALA A 185 -7.13 -12.75 20.63
CA ALA A 185 -8.21 -13.54 21.23
C ALA A 185 -7.67 -14.71 22.09
N GLN A 186 -6.49 -15.23 21.77
CA GLN A 186 -5.77 -16.25 22.56
C GLN A 186 -5.01 -15.65 23.76
N GLY A 187 -5.14 -14.35 24.04
CA GLY A 187 -4.50 -13.70 25.17
C GLY A 187 -3.07 -13.20 24.89
N ALA A 188 -2.66 -13.07 23.62
CA ALA A 188 -1.43 -12.36 23.31
C ALA A 188 -1.51 -10.89 23.79
N PRO A 189 -0.39 -10.29 24.22
CA PRO A 189 -0.37 -8.89 24.63
C PRO A 189 -0.88 -7.97 23.52
N GLN A 190 -1.65 -6.95 23.90
CA GLN A 190 -2.18 -5.98 22.94
C GLN A 190 -1.09 -5.01 22.45
N PRO A 191 -1.05 -4.69 21.14
CA PRO A 191 -0.31 -3.55 20.64
C PRO A 191 -0.95 -2.24 21.12
N ALA A 192 -0.18 -1.15 21.08
CA ALA A 192 -0.72 0.18 21.35
C ALA A 192 -1.67 0.67 20.24
N LEU A 193 -1.46 0.21 19.00
CA LEU A 193 -2.29 0.58 17.85
C LEU A 193 -2.15 -0.44 16.71
N ILE A 194 -3.26 -0.77 16.04
CA ILE A 194 -3.27 -1.48 14.75
C ILE A 194 -3.70 -0.55 13.62
N LEU A 195 -2.85 -0.38 12.62
CA LEU A 195 -3.12 0.28 11.35
C LEU A 195 -3.46 -0.79 10.31
N GLY A 196 -4.74 -1.15 10.22
CA GLY A 196 -5.24 -2.23 9.37
C GLY A 196 -5.63 -1.73 7.99
N PHE A 197 -4.70 -1.72 7.05
CA PHE A 197 -4.92 -1.33 5.65
C PHE A 197 -4.62 -2.45 4.64
N PRO A 198 -4.85 -3.76 4.91
CA PRO A 198 -4.67 -4.75 3.86
C PRO A 198 -5.57 -4.43 2.65
N VAL A 199 -4.99 -4.48 1.46
CA VAL A 199 -5.69 -4.34 0.18
C VAL A 199 -6.00 -5.74 -0.36
N GLY A 200 -7.15 -5.89 -1.02
CA GLY A 200 -7.43 -7.14 -1.71
C GLY A 200 -8.88 -7.36 -2.05
N PHE A 201 -9.10 -8.30 -2.95
CA PHE A 201 -10.44 -8.74 -3.35
C PHE A 201 -10.99 -9.86 -2.48
N VAL A 202 -10.13 -10.56 -1.74
CA VAL A 202 -10.48 -11.70 -0.89
C VAL A 202 -9.97 -11.44 0.52
N GLY A 203 -10.85 -11.49 1.51
CA GLY A 203 -10.53 -11.40 2.93
C GLY A 203 -10.19 -10.00 3.45
N ALA A 204 -9.88 -9.02 2.58
CA ALA A 204 -9.49 -7.68 3.03
C ALA A 204 -10.63 -6.96 3.76
N ALA A 205 -11.84 -6.97 3.18
CA ALA A 205 -12.99 -6.30 3.77
C ALA A 205 -13.36 -6.96 5.11
N GLU A 206 -13.37 -8.29 5.12
CA GLU A 206 -13.71 -9.13 6.26
C GLU A 206 -12.70 -8.99 7.39
N ALA A 207 -11.40 -8.96 7.09
CA ALA A 207 -10.36 -8.78 8.11
C ALA A 207 -10.43 -7.41 8.78
N LYS A 208 -10.75 -6.36 8.02
CA LYS A 208 -10.87 -4.99 8.53
C LYS A 208 -12.18 -4.76 9.29
N ALA A 209 -13.26 -5.43 8.88
CA ALA A 209 -14.48 -5.50 9.68
C ALA A 209 -14.22 -6.22 11.01
N ALA A 210 -13.58 -7.39 10.98
CA ALA A 210 -13.19 -8.13 12.18
C ALA A 210 -12.29 -7.32 13.12
N LEU A 211 -11.38 -6.50 12.58
CA LEU A 211 -10.57 -5.56 13.38
C LEU A 211 -11.45 -4.51 14.06
N ALA A 212 -12.41 -3.92 13.34
CA ALA A 212 -13.30 -2.91 13.89
C ALA A 212 -14.25 -3.46 14.97
N ASP A 213 -14.67 -4.71 14.79
CA ASP A 213 -15.59 -5.41 15.70
C ASP A 213 -14.89 -6.14 16.85
N PHE A 214 -13.54 -6.17 16.87
CA PHE A 214 -12.77 -6.97 17.83
C PHE A 214 -13.03 -6.59 19.30
N GLY A 215 -13.24 -5.30 19.58
CA GLY A 215 -13.49 -4.78 20.92
C GLY A 215 -12.26 -4.83 21.84
N GLN A 216 -12.49 -5.08 23.14
CA GLN A 216 -11.45 -5.24 24.18
C GLN A 216 -10.50 -4.05 24.38
N GLY A 217 -10.95 -2.83 24.08
CA GLY A 217 -10.12 -1.64 24.21
C GLY A 217 -8.99 -1.55 23.18
N LEU A 218 -8.99 -2.41 22.15
CA LEU A 218 -7.99 -2.40 21.10
C LEU A 218 -8.12 -1.13 20.24
N GLU A 219 -7.02 -0.38 20.15
CA GLU A 219 -6.98 0.83 19.34
C GLU A 219 -6.63 0.49 17.88
N PHE A 220 -7.39 1.04 16.93
CA PHE A 220 -7.20 0.79 15.50
C PHE A 220 -7.53 1.99 14.61
N ILE A 221 -6.92 1.98 13.42
CA ILE A 221 -7.37 2.77 12.26
C ILE A 221 -7.38 1.83 11.05
N THR A 222 -8.45 1.85 10.28
CA THR A 222 -8.65 0.99 9.11
C THR A 222 -9.38 1.71 7.99
N LEU A 223 -9.45 1.08 6.82
CA LEU A 223 -10.21 1.53 5.66
C LEU A 223 -11.15 0.39 5.25
N HIS A 224 -12.46 0.50 5.48
CA HIS A 224 -13.40 -0.57 5.16
C HIS A 224 -13.42 -0.93 3.66
N GLY A 225 -13.95 -2.11 3.33
CA GLY A 225 -14.00 -2.61 1.95
C GLY A 225 -12.65 -3.13 1.44
N ARG A 226 -12.40 -3.03 0.13
CA ARG A 226 -11.23 -3.67 -0.55
C ARG A 226 -9.99 -2.80 -0.62
N ARG A 227 -10.16 -1.47 -0.54
CA ARG A 227 -9.08 -0.49 -0.68
C ARG A 227 -8.14 -0.56 0.52
N GLY A 228 -6.86 -0.26 0.30
CA GLY A 228 -5.82 -0.40 1.30
C GLY A 228 -4.47 -0.17 0.64
N GLY A 229 -3.42 -0.77 1.19
CA GLY A 229 -2.13 -0.85 0.54
C GLY A 229 -1.00 -0.40 1.44
N SER A 230 0.20 -0.82 1.07
CA SER A 230 1.44 -0.48 1.78
C SER A 230 1.65 1.03 1.89
N ALA A 231 1.30 1.79 0.85
CA ALA A 231 1.39 3.25 0.84
C ALA A 231 0.51 3.89 1.92
N LEU A 232 -0.72 3.37 2.13
CA LEU A 232 -1.64 3.88 3.15
C LEU A 232 -1.18 3.52 4.55
N ALA A 233 -0.76 2.27 4.78
CA ALA A 233 -0.21 1.85 6.06
C ALA A 233 1.00 2.70 6.46
N ALA A 234 1.95 2.90 5.55
CA ALA A 234 3.13 3.74 5.77
C ALA A 234 2.76 5.23 5.97
N ALA A 235 1.83 5.76 5.18
CA ALA A 235 1.35 7.13 5.34
C ALA A 235 0.70 7.37 6.70
N ALA A 236 -0.07 6.40 7.22
CA ALA A 236 -0.67 6.45 8.54
C ALA A 236 0.40 6.50 9.64
N VAL A 237 1.41 5.61 9.59
CA VAL A 237 2.54 5.64 10.54
C VAL A 237 3.25 6.99 10.51
N ASN A 238 3.59 7.48 9.31
CA ASN A 238 4.27 8.76 9.13
C ASN A 238 3.45 9.94 9.65
N ALA A 239 2.13 9.92 9.45
CA ALA A 239 1.25 10.98 9.91
C ALA A 239 1.17 11.06 11.44
N LEU A 240 1.20 9.91 12.13
CA LEU A 240 1.22 9.85 13.59
C LEU A 240 2.57 10.32 14.17
N ALA A 241 3.65 10.22 13.41
CA ALA A 241 4.97 10.68 13.83
C ALA A 241 5.21 12.19 13.66
N LEU A 242 4.29 12.91 13.00
CA LEU A 242 4.46 14.35 12.78
C LEU A 242 4.34 15.13 14.12
N PRO A 243 5.26 16.08 14.38
CA PRO A 243 5.09 17.07 15.45
C PRO A 243 3.75 17.81 15.26
N GLN A 244 3.13 18.22 16.37
CA GLN A 244 1.94 19.08 16.30
C GLN A 244 2.32 20.51 15.97
#